data_AF-A0A419T4V2-F1
#
_entry.id   AF-A0A419T4V2-F1
#
_cell.length_a   1.000
_cell.length_b   1.000
_cell.length_c   1.000
_cell.angle_alpha   90.00
_cell.angle_beta   90.00
_cell.angle_gamma   90.00
#
_symmetry.space_group_name_H-M   'P 1'
#
loop_
_entity.id
_entity.type
_entity.pdbx_description
1 polymer ?
#
loop_
_entity_poly.entity_id
_entity_poly.type
_entity_poly.pdbx_seq_one_letter_code
_entity_poly.pdbx_strand_id
1 'polypeptide(L)'
;MQYVFIPEILNLIDIDEILNNCKNGYINITPNIKNILVVNLGMSKKELTHFINNKCNIYVFGKNFSLNQLKNLSFDAIFISDGKLHFEELEVLVEKIKKYIGVKTILGVGLGKDVIEMAICKKQGDNQWDQNNGILKNERYGIYCSDNNSDDSLKKLLKLSKIA
;
A
#
# COMPACT_ATOMS: atom_id res chain seq x y z
N MET A 1 10.53 -5.09 -24.25
CA MET A 1 10.69 -6.17 -23.27
C MET A 1 11.30 -5.55 -22.02
N GLN A 2 10.70 -5.75 -20.84
CA GLN A 2 11.15 -5.14 -19.60
C GLN A 2 11.82 -6.21 -18.73
N TYR A 3 13.05 -5.95 -18.32
CA TYR A 3 13.82 -6.82 -17.43
C TYR A 3 13.89 -6.18 -16.05
N VAL A 4 13.68 -6.98 -15.00
CA VAL A 4 13.85 -6.55 -13.61
C VAL A 4 15.16 -7.13 -13.11
N PHE A 5 16.10 -6.24 -12.79
CA PHE A 5 17.36 -6.62 -12.19
C PHE A 5 17.27 -6.51 -10.67
N ILE A 6 17.70 -7.54 -9.96
CA ILE A 6 17.92 -7.45 -8.51
C ILE A 6 19.28 -6.76 -8.26
N PRO A 7 19.44 -5.99 -7.17
CA PRO A 7 20.67 -5.20 -6.97
C PRO A 7 21.96 -6.03 -6.99
N GLU A 8 21.88 -7.29 -6.56
CA GLU A 8 23.01 -8.21 -6.45
C GLU A 8 23.63 -8.56 -7.81
N ILE A 9 22.85 -8.50 -8.89
CA ILE A 9 23.33 -8.82 -10.25
C ILE A 9 23.87 -7.60 -10.99
N LEU A 10 23.74 -6.38 -10.47
CA LEU A 10 24.27 -5.17 -11.12
C LEU A 10 25.77 -5.26 -11.40
N ASN A 11 26.53 -5.89 -10.49
CA ASN A 11 27.98 -6.04 -10.64
C ASN A 11 28.38 -7.13 -11.66
N LEU A 12 27.43 -7.97 -12.08
CA LEU A 12 27.64 -9.05 -13.04
C LEU A 12 27.21 -8.67 -14.46
N ILE A 13 26.61 -7.50 -14.64
CA ILE A 13 26.10 -7.04 -15.91
C ILE A 13 27.20 -6.29 -16.66
N ASP A 14 27.48 -6.74 -17.89
CA ASP A 14 28.25 -5.98 -18.86
C ASP A 14 27.29 -5.08 -19.66
N ILE A 15 27.32 -3.78 -19.34
CA ILE A 15 26.46 -2.79 -19.99
C ILE A 15 26.83 -2.64 -21.47
N ASP A 16 28.12 -2.73 -21.82
CA ASP A 16 28.60 -2.56 -23.18
C ASP A 16 28.14 -3.74 -24.05
N GLU A 17 28.19 -4.96 -23.52
CA GLU A 17 27.65 -6.15 -24.20
C GLU A 17 26.14 -6.01 -24.48
N ILE A 18 25.36 -5.54 -23.51
CA ILE A 18 23.91 -5.34 -23.70
C ILE A 18 23.65 -4.28 -24.77
N LEU A 19 24.34 -3.13 -24.71
CA LEU A 19 24.15 -2.04 -25.67
C LEU A 19 24.58 -2.43 -27.09
N ASN A 20 25.68 -3.18 -27.24
CA ASN A 20 26.13 -3.69 -28.54
C ASN A 20 25.09 -4.62 -29.19
N ASN A 21 24.33 -5.35 -28.38
CA ASN A 21 23.23 -6.20 -28.84
C ASN A 21 21.91 -5.43 -29.05
N CYS A 22 21.76 -4.24 -28.47
CA CYS A 22 20.59 -3.36 -28.63
C CYS A 22 20.80 -2.28 -29.71
N LYS A 23 20.91 -2.69 -31.00
CA LYS A 23 21.03 -1.75 -32.12
C LYS A 23 19.86 -0.74 -32.14
N ASN A 24 20.18 0.55 -32.04
CA ASN A 24 19.24 1.69 -32.01
C ASN A 24 18.28 1.76 -30.80
N GLY A 25 18.58 1.05 -29.71
CA GLY A 25 17.81 1.07 -28.47
C GLY A 25 18.45 1.89 -27.35
N TYR A 26 17.82 1.92 -26.18
CA TYR A 26 18.38 2.45 -24.93
C TYR A 26 17.95 1.57 -23.76
N ILE A 27 18.77 1.56 -22.70
CA ILE A 27 18.43 0.90 -21.43
C ILE A 27 17.85 1.97 -20.50
N ASN A 28 16.69 1.70 -19.92
CA ASN A 28 16.11 2.53 -18.87
C ASN A 28 16.18 1.79 -17.53
N ILE A 29 16.93 2.34 -16.57
CA ILE A 29 17.04 1.81 -15.21
C ILE A 29 16.31 2.77 -14.29
N THR A 30 15.18 2.33 -13.74
CA THR A 30 14.37 3.12 -12.81
C THR A 30 14.28 2.45 -11.45
N PRO A 31 14.37 3.20 -10.34
CA PRO A 31 14.10 2.64 -9.03
C PRO A 31 12.66 2.13 -8.96
N ASN A 32 12.46 1.02 -8.25
CA ASN A 32 11.13 0.49 -7.99
C ASN A 32 10.45 1.35 -6.91
N ILE A 33 9.71 2.38 -7.35
CA ILE A 33 8.95 3.28 -6.47
C ILE A 33 7.54 2.72 -6.30
N LYS A 34 7.15 2.43 -5.06
CA LYS A 34 5.79 2.00 -4.74
C LYS A 34 4.83 3.18 -4.71
N ASN A 35 3.71 3.03 -5.40
CA ASN A 35 2.63 4.01 -5.46
C ASN A 35 1.56 3.66 -4.42
N ILE A 36 1.37 4.53 -3.43
CA ILE A 36 0.46 4.31 -2.30
C ILE A 36 -0.71 5.28 -2.39
N LEU A 37 -1.91 4.74 -2.48
CA LEU A 37 -3.12 5.53 -2.34
C LEU A 37 -3.43 5.68 -0.85
N VAL A 38 -3.48 6.91 -0.35
CA VAL A 38 -3.80 7.21 1.04
C VAL A 38 -5.25 7.69 1.13
N VAL A 39 -6.06 7.03 1.96
CA VAL A 39 -7.35 7.54 2.44
C VAL A 39 -7.11 8.19 3.80
N ASN A 40 -7.15 9.52 3.79
CA ASN A 40 -6.87 10.36 4.95
C ASN A 40 -8.13 10.54 5.82
N LEU A 41 -8.13 9.94 7.00
CA LEU A 41 -9.12 10.13 8.06
C LEU A 41 -8.64 11.08 9.18
N GLY A 42 -7.36 11.45 9.14
CA GLY A 42 -6.65 12.13 10.23
C GLY A 42 -5.14 11.85 10.26
N MET A 43 -4.54 11.62 9.08
CA MET A 43 -3.14 11.24 8.90
C MET A 43 -2.19 12.20 9.62
N SER A 44 -1.33 11.63 10.44
CA SER A 44 -0.27 12.33 11.15
C SER A 44 0.88 12.70 10.21
N LYS A 45 1.61 13.76 10.57
CA LYS A 45 2.87 14.14 9.89
C LYS A 45 3.87 12.98 9.87
N LYS A 46 3.86 12.15 10.92
CA LYS A 46 4.78 11.02 11.07
C LYS A 46 4.55 9.94 10.02
N GLU A 47 3.29 9.55 9.80
CA GLU A 47 2.93 8.62 8.74
C GLU A 47 3.36 9.14 7.37
N LEU A 48 3.11 10.43 7.11
CA LEU A 48 3.52 11.07 5.85
C LEU A 48 5.05 11.03 5.67
N THR A 49 5.81 11.41 6.69
CA THR A 49 7.27 11.33 6.70
C THR A 49 7.77 9.91 6.47
N HIS A 50 7.08 8.90 7.00
CA HIS A 50 7.48 7.51 6.85
C HIS A 50 7.39 7.04 5.39
N PHE A 51 6.30 7.36 4.69
CA PHE A 51 6.19 7.05 3.26
C PHE A 51 7.26 7.76 2.42
N ILE A 52 7.53 9.04 2.70
CA ILE A 52 8.56 9.82 1.99
C ILE A 52 9.95 9.21 2.22
N ASN A 53 10.30 8.87 3.46
CA ASN A 53 11.60 8.30 3.81
C ASN A 53 11.82 6.91 3.19
N ASN A 54 10.75 6.18 2.93
CA ASN A 54 10.78 4.88 2.25
C ASN A 54 10.57 4.99 0.74
N LYS A 55 10.81 6.16 0.15
CA LYS A 55 10.79 6.41 -1.30
C LYS A 55 9.48 5.96 -1.97
N CYS A 56 8.36 6.09 -1.26
CA CYS A 56 7.04 5.83 -1.82
C CYS A 56 6.53 7.09 -2.53
N ASN A 57 5.87 6.90 -3.66
CA ASN A 57 5.00 7.92 -4.23
C ASN A 57 3.61 7.80 -3.59
N ILE A 58 2.99 8.90 -3.19
CA ILE A 58 1.74 8.88 -2.44
C ILE A 58 0.67 9.75 -3.08
N TYR A 59 -0.55 9.22 -3.16
CA TYR A 59 -1.74 9.94 -3.60
C TYR A 59 -2.69 10.10 -2.43
N VAL A 60 -2.79 11.30 -1.86
CA VAL A 60 -3.59 11.54 -0.65
C VAL A 60 -5.00 12.00 -1.02
N PHE A 61 -6.00 11.26 -0.55
CA PHE A 61 -7.41 11.51 -0.75
C PHE A 61 -8.12 11.73 0.59
N GLY A 62 -9.06 12.67 0.65
CA GLY A 62 -9.98 12.74 1.78
C GLY A 62 -11.03 11.62 1.74
N LYS A 63 -11.73 11.41 2.87
CA LYS A 63 -12.80 10.41 3.04
C LYS A 63 -13.89 10.40 1.93
N ASN A 64 -14.15 11.54 1.28
CA ASN A 64 -15.20 11.69 0.27
C ASN A 64 -14.76 11.39 -1.18
N PHE A 65 -13.60 10.77 -1.39
CA PHE A 65 -13.12 10.44 -2.74
C PHE A 65 -14.11 9.56 -3.52
N SER A 66 -14.09 9.68 -4.84
CA SER A 66 -14.88 8.84 -5.75
C SER A 66 -14.01 7.76 -6.38
N LEU A 67 -14.58 6.58 -6.64
CA LEU A 67 -13.88 5.51 -7.37
C LEU A 67 -13.48 5.93 -8.79
N ASN A 68 -14.20 6.88 -9.39
CA ASN A 68 -13.85 7.42 -10.71
C ASN A 68 -12.51 8.17 -10.69
N GLN A 69 -12.19 8.89 -9.61
CA GLN A 69 -10.86 9.53 -9.46
C GLN A 69 -9.72 8.51 -9.46
N LEU A 70 -10.00 7.26 -9.10
CA LEU A 70 -8.98 6.21 -8.98
C LEU A 70 -8.73 5.46 -10.27
N LYS A 71 -9.62 5.56 -11.27
CA LYS A 71 -9.57 4.75 -12.50
C LYS A 71 -8.28 4.93 -13.31
N ASN A 72 -7.71 6.14 -13.28
CA ASN A 72 -6.52 6.47 -14.06
C ASN A 72 -5.24 6.49 -13.20
N LEU A 73 -5.33 6.06 -11.93
CA LEU A 73 -4.17 6.02 -11.04
C LEU A 73 -3.64 4.59 -10.94
N SER A 74 -2.35 4.44 -11.21
CA SER A 74 -1.64 3.21 -10.90
C SER A 74 -1.14 3.27 -9.46
N PHE A 75 -1.67 2.42 -8.60
CA PHE A 75 -1.22 2.27 -7.22
C PHE A 75 -1.01 0.80 -6.87
N ASP A 76 0.02 0.53 -6.08
CA ASP A 76 0.43 -0.79 -5.60
C ASP A 76 -0.37 -1.18 -4.35
N ALA A 77 -0.62 -0.21 -3.47
CA ALA A 77 -1.28 -0.44 -2.19
C ALA A 77 -2.21 0.73 -1.80
N ILE A 78 -3.12 0.44 -0.87
CA ILE A 78 -3.99 1.43 -0.23
C ILE A 78 -3.57 1.52 1.25
N PHE A 79 -3.41 2.74 1.76
CA PHE A 79 -3.22 3.01 3.18
C PHE A 79 -4.41 3.82 3.70
N ILE A 80 -5.04 3.36 4.77
CA ILE A 80 -6.13 4.07 5.45
C ILE A 80 -5.59 4.54 6.81
N SER A 81 -5.49 5.86 6.96
CA SER A 81 -4.95 6.44 8.19
C SER A 81 -5.93 6.32 9.35
N ASP A 82 -5.43 6.53 10.55
CA ASP A 82 -6.27 6.76 11.72
C ASP A 82 -7.01 8.11 11.62
N GLY A 83 -8.02 8.31 12.48
CA GLY A 83 -8.70 9.58 12.65
C GLY A 83 -10.17 9.45 13.05
N LYS A 84 -11.04 10.23 12.40
CA LYS A 84 -12.48 10.32 12.77
C LYS A 84 -13.39 10.23 11.54
N LEU A 85 -14.47 9.47 11.68
CA LEU A 85 -15.55 9.38 10.70
C LEU A 85 -16.92 9.44 11.40
N HIS A 86 -17.91 9.99 10.70
CA HIS A 86 -19.31 9.78 11.06
C HIS A 86 -19.79 8.41 10.57
N PHE A 87 -20.89 7.91 11.14
CA PHE A 87 -21.39 6.57 10.86
C PHE A 87 -21.76 6.39 9.37
N GLU A 88 -22.40 7.39 8.77
CA GLU A 88 -22.80 7.35 7.35
C GLU A 88 -21.57 7.31 6.42
N GLU A 89 -20.50 8.02 6.80
CA GLU A 89 -19.24 8.04 6.05
C GLU A 89 -18.50 6.71 6.14
N LEU A 90 -18.56 6.07 7.31
CA LEU A 90 -17.97 4.76 7.56
C LEU A 90 -18.56 3.71 6.62
N GLU A 91 -19.89 3.63 6.52
CA GLU A 91 -20.54 2.65 5.65
C GLU A 91 -20.15 2.84 4.18
N VAL A 92 -20.15 4.09 3.70
CA VAL A 92 -19.77 4.43 2.33
C VAL A 92 -18.30 4.08 2.06
N LEU A 93 -17.40 4.36 3.02
CA LEU A 93 -15.99 4.03 2.88
C LEU A 93 -15.77 2.51 2.86
N VAL A 94 -16.42 1.78 3.76
CA VAL A 94 -16.37 0.30 3.82
C VAL A 94 -16.77 -0.31 2.47
N GLU A 95 -17.84 0.16 1.83
CA GLU A 95 -18.26 -0.33 0.51
C GLU A 95 -17.25 -0.01 -0.60
N LYS A 96 -16.54 1.12 -0.51
CA LYS A 96 -15.45 1.44 -1.45
C LYS A 96 -14.26 0.52 -1.25
N ILE A 97 -13.81 0.31 -0.01
CA ILE A 97 -12.64 -0.51 0.33
C ILE A 97 -12.87 -1.99 0.04
N LYS A 98 -14.09 -2.50 0.28
CA LYS A 98 -14.49 -3.89 -0.04
C LYS A 98 -14.14 -4.31 -1.47
N LYS A 99 -14.22 -3.38 -2.43
CA LYS A 99 -13.90 -3.62 -3.85
C LYS A 99 -12.41 -3.91 -4.10
N TYR A 100 -11.52 -3.52 -3.18
CA TYR A 100 -10.08 -3.70 -3.30
C TYR A 100 -9.50 -4.86 -2.49
N ILE A 101 -10.29 -5.47 -1.60
CA ILE A 101 -9.89 -6.63 -0.80
C ILE A 101 -9.44 -7.78 -1.71
N GLY A 102 -8.19 -8.25 -1.57
CA GLY A 102 -7.61 -9.31 -2.40
C GLY A 102 -7.23 -8.88 -3.82
N VAL A 103 -7.42 -7.59 -4.17
CA VAL A 103 -7.01 -7.01 -5.46
C VAL A 103 -5.77 -6.14 -5.27
N LYS A 104 -5.69 -5.42 -4.14
CA LYS A 104 -4.57 -4.55 -3.76
C LYS A 104 -4.15 -4.86 -2.34
N THR A 105 -2.88 -4.66 -2.04
CA THR A 105 -2.41 -4.65 -0.66
C THR A 105 -3.09 -3.51 0.08
N ILE A 106 -3.65 -3.78 1.26
CA ILE A 106 -4.31 -2.74 2.08
C ILE A 106 -3.69 -2.68 3.46
N LEU A 107 -3.35 -1.46 3.85
CA LEU A 107 -2.81 -1.11 5.15
C LEU A 107 -3.82 -0.27 5.93
N GLY A 108 -3.98 -0.55 7.22
CA GLY A 108 -4.86 0.23 8.09
C GLY A 108 -4.24 0.52 9.45
N VAL A 109 -4.48 1.72 9.97
CA VAL A 109 -4.07 2.07 11.32
C VAL A 109 -5.23 2.70 12.08
N GLY A 110 -5.41 2.33 13.35
CA GLY A 110 -6.48 2.86 14.20
C GLY A 110 -7.84 2.67 13.55
N LEU A 111 -8.61 3.74 13.34
CA LEU A 111 -9.90 3.67 12.62
C LEU A 111 -9.79 3.06 11.21
N GLY A 112 -8.65 3.22 10.54
CA GLY A 112 -8.40 2.60 9.25
C GLY A 112 -8.37 1.08 9.30
N LYS A 113 -7.94 0.48 10.42
CA LYS A 113 -8.05 -0.96 10.67
C LYS A 113 -9.53 -1.37 10.73
N ASP A 114 -10.33 -0.66 11.52
CA ASP A 114 -11.75 -0.99 11.74
C ASP A 114 -12.53 -0.96 10.42
N VAL A 115 -12.28 0.04 9.56
CA VAL A 115 -12.84 0.12 8.20
C VAL A 115 -12.53 -1.14 7.39
N ILE A 116 -11.29 -1.64 7.46
CA ILE A 116 -10.85 -2.80 6.69
C ILE A 116 -11.47 -4.08 7.23
N GLU A 117 -11.51 -4.25 8.55
CA GLU A 117 -12.16 -5.39 9.20
C GLU A 117 -13.65 -5.46 8.81
N MET A 118 -14.37 -4.34 8.87
CA MET A 118 -15.76 -4.26 8.43
C MET A 118 -15.92 -4.60 6.95
N ALA A 119 -15.01 -4.13 6.08
CA ALA A 119 -15.05 -4.39 4.64
C ALA A 119 -14.83 -5.88 4.31
N ILE A 120 -13.95 -6.53 5.05
CA ILE A 120 -13.66 -7.96 4.96
C ILE A 120 -14.85 -8.79 5.45
N CYS A 121 -15.40 -8.46 6.61
CA CYS A 121 -16.59 -9.12 7.16
C CYS A 121 -17.78 -9.01 6.21
N LYS A 122 -18.03 -7.83 5.62
CA LYS A 122 -19.07 -7.66 4.58
C LYS A 122 -18.78 -8.41 3.28
N LYS A 123 -17.55 -8.85 3.03
CA LYS A 123 -17.19 -9.61 1.82
C LYS A 123 -17.35 -11.11 2.02
N GLN A 124 -16.96 -11.66 3.18
CA GLN A 124 -16.90 -13.12 3.39
C GLN A 124 -17.41 -13.62 4.75
N GLY A 125 -17.95 -12.77 5.61
CA GLY A 125 -18.42 -13.14 6.95
C GLY A 125 -17.27 -13.24 7.94
N ASP A 126 -16.67 -14.43 8.06
CA ASP A 126 -15.60 -14.73 9.03
C ASP A 126 -14.24 -14.86 8.34
N ASN A 127 -13.18 -14.36 8.99
CA ASN A 127 -11.83 -14.37 8.44
C ASN A 127 -10.81 -14.67 9.53
N GLN A 128 -9.89 -15.58 9.23
CA GLN A 128 -8.75 -15.84 10.08
C GLN A 128 -7.75 -14.70 9.93
N TRP A 129 -7.45 -14.08 11.07
CA TRP A 129 -6.43 -13.06 11.19
C TRP A 129 -5.29 -13.62 12.01
N ASP A 130 -4.07 -13.42 11.53
CA ASP A 130 -2.89 -13.69 12.33
C ASP A 130 -2.51 -12.40 13.07
N GLN A 131 -2.34 -12.47 14.38
CA GLN A 131 -1.83 -11.36 15.16
C GLN A 131 -0.40 -11.65 15.59
N ASN A 132 0.54 -10.82 15.18
CA ASN A 132 1.94 -10.93 15.56
C ASN A 132 2.53 -9.55 15.89
N ASN A 133 3.07 -9.40 17.11
CA ASN A 133 3.80 -8.21 17.56
C ASN A 133 3.03 -6.88 17.35
N GLY A 134 1.72 -6.88 17.57
CA GLY A 134 0.85 -5.71 17.42
C GLY A 134 0.36 -5.44 16.00
N ILE A 135 0.71 -6.29 15.03
CA ILE A 135 0.18 -6.23 13.67
C ILE A 135 -0.81 -7.37 13.45
N LEU A 136 -2.00 -7.00 12.98
CA LEU A 136 -3.02 -7.92 12.49
C LEU A 136 -2.79 -8.11 10.99
N LYS A 137 -2.68 -9.35 10.51
CA LYS A 137 -2.45 -9.63 9.09
C LYS A 137 -3.42 -10.66 8.54
N ASN A 138 -3.74 -10.51 7.27
CA ASN A 138 -4.42 -11.51 6.45
C ASN A 138 -3.66 -11.64 5.13
N GLU A 139 -2.79 -12.65 5.04
CA GLU A 139 -1.92 -12.83 3.88
C GLU A 139 -2.70 -13.22 2.62
N ARG A 140 -3.82 -13.93 2.78
CA ARG A 140 -4.72 -14.31 1.68
C ARG A 140 -5.20 -13.07 0.90
N TYR A 141 -5.46 -11.97 1.58
CA TYR A 141 -5.93 -10.73 0.96
C TYR A 141 -4.89 -9.62 0.86
N GLY A 142 -3.66 -9.86 1.34
CA GLY A 142 -2.60 -8.85 1.37
C GLY A 142 -2.92 -7.69 2.31
N ILE A 143 -3.43 -7.98 3.51
CA ILE A 143 -3.93 -6.97 4.44
C ILE A 143 -3.09 -6.96 5.71
N TYR A 144 -2.72 -5.76 6.15
CA TYR A 144 -1.90 -5.56 7.35
C TYR A 144 -2.40 -4.34 8.12
N CYS A 145 -2.74 -4.52 9.39
CA CYS A 145 -3.32 -3.49 10.22
C CYS A 145 -2.61 -3.36 11.56
N SER A 146 -2.68 -2.18 12.16
CA SER A 146 -2.17 -1.88 13.50
C SER A 146 -3.20 -1.07 14.27
N ASP A 147 -3.29 -1.28 15.59
CA ASP A 147 -4.18 -0.49 16.45
C ASP A 147 -3.67 0.96 16.65
N ASN A 148 -2.37 1.19 16.45
CA ASN A 148 -1.74 2.50 16.65
C ASN A 148 -0.76 2.86 15.52
N ASN A 149 -0.44 4.16 15.42
CA ASN A 149 0.49 4.73 14.44
C ASN A 149 1.90 4.96 15.02
N SER A 150 2.34 4.11 15.96
CA SER A 150 3.71 4.18 16.48
C SER A 150 4.76 3.95 15.37
N ASP A 151 6.00 4.43 15.57
CA ASP A 151 7.03 4.32 14.53
C ASP A 151 7.37 2.86 14.23
N ASP A 152 7.43 2.06 15.28
CA ASP A 152 7.69 0.62 15.19
C ASP A 152 6.55 -0.09 14.45
N SER A 153 5.29 0.23 14.76
CA SER A 153 4.13 -0.32 14.07
C SER A 153 4.14 0.00 12.58
N LEU A 154 4.39 1.26 12.20
CA LEU A 154 4.44 1.67 10.80
C LEU A 154 5.62 1.02 10.06
N LYS A 155 6.81 0.92 10.68
CA LYS A 155 7.95 0.20 10.09
C LYS A 155 7.61 -1.27 9.83
N LYS A 156 6.97 -1.94 10.80
CA LYS A 156 6.54 -3.33 10.66
C LYS A 156 5.50 -3.50 9.55
N LEU A 157 4.52 -2.60 9.45
CA LEU A 157 3.50 -2.63 8.39
C LEU A 157 4.13 -2.57 7.00
N LEU A 158 5.02 -1.59 6.76
CA LEU A 158 5.66 -1.43 5.45
C LEU A 158 6.54 -2.62 5.08
N LYS A 159 7.28 -3.16 6.06
CA LYS A 159 8.14 -4.33 5.86
C LYS A 159 7.35 -5.60 5.54
N LEU A 160 6.30 -5.89 6.32
CA LEU A 160 5.48 -7.10 6.13
C LEU A 160 4.70 -7.07 4.82
N SER A 161 4.27 -5.88 4.41
CA SER A 161 3.54 -5.66 3.15
C SER A 161 4.44 -5.59 1.91
N LYS A 162 5.77 -5.66 2.08
CA LYS A 162 6.77 -5.55 1.01
C LYS A 162 6.65 -4.24 0.23
N ILE A 163 6.23 -3.18 0.91
CA ILE A 163 6.16 -1.83 0.35
C ILE A 163 7.52 -1.13 0.51
N ALA A 164 8.20 -1.38 1.63
CA ALA A 164 9.52 -0.84 1.95
C ALA A 164 10.38 -1.85 2.72
#